data_AF-A0A924MQL3-F1
#
_entry.id   AF-A0A924MQL3-F1
#
_cell.length_a   1.000
_cell.length_b   1.000
_cell.length_c   1.000
_cell.angle_alpha   90.00
_cell.angle_beta   90.00
_cell.angle_gamma   90.00
#
_symmetry.space_group_name_H-M   'P 1'
#
loop_
_entity.id
_entity.type
_entity.pdbx_description
1 polymer ?
#
loop_
_entity_poly.entity_id
_entity_poly.type
_entity_poly.pdbx_seq_one_letter_code
_entity_poly.pdbx_strand_id
1 'polypeptide(L)'
;GPDEGTLAPWAVVASLPFAPEIVLPTIANYRHIQLHVANPYGFKASFNPSFPSDRKHAFGWVSPYHFGINEGPTVVMIENHRSGMIWNLMRNCAPLVSGLRHAGFVGGWLGDIPHDVASAPLQALPVPPDGSMGEAP
;
A
#
# COMPACT_ATOMS: atom_id res chain seq x y z
N GLY A 1 7.32 -12.56 14.13
CA GLY A 1 7.57 -13.85 14.81
C GLY A 1 8.80 -14.50 14.19
N PRO A 2 9.19 -15.70 14.64
CA PRO A 2 10.19 -16.49 13.94
C PRO A 2 9.72 -16.83 12.52
N ASP A 3 10.66 -16.97 11.58
CA ASP A 3 10.37 -17.41 10.22
C ASP A 3 10.01 -18.90 10.21
N GLU A 4 8.80 -19.21 9.79
CA GLU A 4 8.25 -20.57 9.68
C GLU A 4 7.97 -20.98 8.21
N GLY A 5 8.47 -20.20 7.24
CA GLY A 5 8.24 -20.45 5.82
C GLY A 5 6.90 -19.93 5.27
N THR A 6 6.12 -19.20 6.09
CA THR A 6 4.91 -18.53 5.63
C THR A 6 5.27 -17.26 4.87
N LEU A 7 4.91 -17.21 3.59
CA LEU A 7 5.13 -16.09 2.70
C LEU A 7 3.86 -15.25 2.56
N ALA A 8 4.06 -13.94 2.40
CA ALA A 8 2.99 -12.94 2.31
C ALA A 8 3.00 -12.28 0.93
N PRO A 9 2.16 -12.73 -0.04
CA PRO A 9 2.16 -12.18 -1.39
C PRO A 9 2.00 -10.65 -1.45
N TRP A 10 1.13 -10.10 -0.59
CA TRP A 10 0.89 -8.66 -0.53
C TRP A 10 2.16 -7.85 -0.21
N ALA A 11 3.06 -8.36 0.64
CA ALA A 11 4.30 -7.68 1.00
C ALA A 11 5.27 -7.60 -0.19
N VAL A 12 5.31 -8.66 -1.00
CA VAL A 12 6.06 -8.67 -2.26
C VAL A 12 5.50 -7.65 -3.23
N VAL A 13 4.18 -7.64 -3.46
CA VAL A 13 3.56 -6.68 -4.39
C VAL A 13 3.70 -5.24 -3.88
N ALA A 14 3.59 -5.01 -2.57
CA ALA A 14 3.78 -3.71 -1.97
C ALA A 14 5.22 -3.18 -2.09
N SER A 15 6.17 -4.05 -2.43
CA SER A 15 7.58 -3.68 -2.67
C SER A 15 7.86 -3.29 -4.13
N LEU A 16 6.85 -3.33 -5.02
CA LEU A 16 7.00 -3.09 -6.46
C LEU A 16 7.69 -1.75 -6.81
N PRO A 17 7.41 -0.62 -6.14
CA PRO A 17 8.12 0.63 -6.43
C PRO A 17 9.61 0.62 -6.11
N PHE A 18 10.07 -0.33 -5.29
CA PHE A 18 11.45 -0.35 -4.78
C PHE A 18 12.33 -1.37 -5.50
N ALA A 19 11.79 -2.53 -5.86
CA ALA A 19 12.54 -3.62 -6.48
C ALA A 19 11.73 -4.34 -7.58
N PRO A 20 11.30 -3.62 -8.63
CA PRO A 20 10.43 -4.18 -9.67
C PRO A 20 11.03 -5.42 -10.36
N GLU A 21 12.35 -5.46 -10.52
CA GLU A 21 13.10 -6.55 -11.14
C GLU A 21 13.03 -7.86 -10.34
N ILE A 22 12.81 -7.79 -9.02
CA ILE A 22 12.59 -8.97 -8.15
C ILE A 22 11.09 -9.27 -8.02
N VAL A 23 10.27 -8.23 -7.90
CA VAL A 23 8.84 -8.35 -7.62
C VAL A 23 8.06 -8.87 -8.82
N LEU A 24 8.32 -8.38 -10.05
CA LEU A 24 7.56 -8.78 -11.23
C LEU A 24 7.68 -10.29 -11.56
N PRO A 25 8.89 -10.90 -11.56
CA PRO A 25 9.01 -12.36 -11.71
C PRO A 25 8.30 -13.13 -10.58
N THR A 26 8.34 -12.62 -9.35
CA THR A 26 7.69 -13.26 -8.20
C THR A 26 6.16 -13.23 -8.33
N ILE A 27 5.58 -12.13 -8.81
CA ILE A 27 4.15 -12.02 -9.14
C ILE A 27 3.76 -13.02 -10.22
N ALA A 28 4.59 -13.17 -11.27
CA ALA A 28 4.35 -14.15 -12.32
C ALA A 28 4.34 -15.59 -11.75
N ASN A 29 5.26 -15.90 -10.84
CA ASN A 29 5.26 -17.17 -10.13
C ASN A 29 3.98 -17.35 -9.29
N TYR A 30 3.52 -16.33 -8.54
CA TYR A 30 2.27 -16.39 -7.78
C TYR A 30 1.02 -16.63 -8.65
N ARG A 31 1.02 -16.11 -9.89
CA ARG A 31 -0.01 -16.45 -10.89
C ARG A 31 0.09 -17.90 -11.31
N HIS A 32 1.30 -18.38 -11.60
CA HIS A 32 1.56 -19.78 -11.98
C HIS A 32 1.10 -20.76 -10.90
N ILE A 33 1.42 -20.49 -9.64
CA ILE A 33 0.97 -21.29 -8.49
C ILE A 33 -0.45 -20.95 -8.05
N GLN A 34 -1.22 -20.20 -8.84
CA GLN A 34 -2.66 -19.97 -8.62
C GLN A 34 -3.02 -19.37 -7.25
N LEU A 35 -2.20 -18.48 -6.67
CA LEU A 35 -2.56 -17.79 -5.42
C LEU A 35 -3.70 -16.76 -5.57
N HIS A 36 -4.24 -16.60 -6.77
CA HIS A 36 -5.22 -15.58 -7.13
C HIS A 36 -6.60 -16.12 -7.49
N VAL A 37 -6.76 -17.44 -7.54
CA VAL A 37 -7.99 -18.05 -8.06
C VAL A 37 -9.11 -18.04 -7.01
N ALA A 38 -10.34 -18.21 -7.50
CA ALA A 38 -11.57 -18.33 -6.71
C ALA A 38 -11.86 -17.15 -5.75
N ASN A 39 -11.50 -15.91 -6.15
CA ASN A 39 -11.85 -14.70 -5.41
C ASN A 39 -11.78 -13.44 -6.30
N PRO A 40 -12.44 -12.33 -5.91
CA PRO A 40 -12.39 -11.06 -6.65
C PRO A 40 -11.34 -10.06 -6.13
N TYR A 41 -10.52 -10.42 -5.14
CA TYR A 41 -9.68 -9.48 -4.37
C TYR A 41 -8.18 -9.58 -4.68
N GLY A 42 -7.75 -10.53 -5.51
CA GLY A 42 -6.35 -10.67 -5.91
C GLY A 42 -5.68 -11.87 -5.27
N PHE A 43 -4.46 -11.69 -4.75
CA PHE A 43 -3.71 -12.78 -4.14
C PHE A 43 -4.18 -13.06 -2.71
N LYS A 44 -4.15 -14.33 -2.30
CA LYS A 44 -4.40 -14.70 -0.90
C LYS A 44 -3.40 -14.04 0.05
N ALA A 45 -3.84 -13.78 1.28
CA ALA A 45 -3.08 -13.05 2.28
C ALA A 45 -1.71 -13.69 2.59
N SER A 46 -1.64 -15.02 2.63
CA SER A 46 -0.42 -15.77 2.89
C SER A 46 -0.52 -17.20 2.40
N PHE A 47 0.64 -17.84 2.22
CA PHE A 47 0.76 -19.26 1.92
C PHE A 47 2.05 -19.82 2.53
N ASN A 48 2.10 -21.11 2.79
CA ASN A 48 3.29 -21.79 3.29
C ASN A 48 3.51 -23.09 2.47
N PRO A 49 4.52 -23.12 1.58
CA PRO A 49 4.76 -24.28 0.72
C PRO A 49 5.32 -25.49 1.47
N SER A 50 5.94 -25.25 2.63
CA SER A 50 6.52 -26.29 3.50
C SER A 50 5.52 -26.87 4.50
N PHE A 51 4.39 -26.21 4.72
CA PHE A 51 3.38 -26.69 5.68
C PHE A 51 2.52 -27.80 5.06
N PRO A 52 2.30 -28.93 5.77
CA PRO A 52 1.47 -30.03 5.28
C PRO A 52 0.05 -29.53 4.95
N SER A 53 -0.35 -29.73 3.70
CA SER A 53 -1.69 -29.39 3.22
C SER A 53 -2.46 -30.67 3.04
N ASP A 54 -3.49 -30.87 3.85
CA ASP A 54 -4.17 -32.16 3.85
C ASP A 54 -4.89 -32.41 2.53
N ARG A 55 -5.46 -31.40 1.83
CA ARG A 55 -6.38 -31.69 0.69
C ARG A 55 -6.63 -30.65 -0.43
N LYS A 56 -5.99 -29.47 -0.57
CA LYS A 56 -6.55 -28.46 -1.52
C LYS A 56 -5.65 -27.67 -2.45
N HIS A 57 -4.35 -27.57 -2.24
CA HIS A 57 -3.50 -26.74 -3.10
C HIS A 57 -2.16 -27.42 -3.33
N ALA A 58 -1.73 -27.51 -4.60
CA ALA A 58 -0.53 -28.24 -4.99
C ALA A 58 0.77 -27.63 -4.42
N PHE A 59 0.68 -26.42 -3.85
CA PHE A 59 1.80 -25.62 -3.38
C PHE A 59 1.75 -25.33 -1.87
N GLY A 60 1.13 -26.23 -1.08
CA GLY A 60 1.13 -26.17 0.39
C GLY A 60 -0.13 -25.56 1.01
N TRP A 61 -0.01 -25.02 2.21
CA TRP A 61 -1.11 -24.33 2.90
C TRP A 61 -1.33 -22.95 2.28
N VAL A 62 -2.59 -22.56 2.08
CA VAL A 62 -2.97 -21.24 1.56
C VAL A 62 -4.06 -20.66 2.46
N SER A 63 -3.89 -19.40 2.87
CA SER A 63 -4.89 -18.70 3.68
C SER A 63 -6.24 -18.61 2.94
N PRO A 64 -7.38 -18.89 3.59
CA PRO A 64 -8.68 -18.71 2.98
C PRO A 64 -9.08 -17.23 2.90
N TYR A 65 -8.41 -16.34 3.64
CA TYR A 65 -8.83 -14.96 3.89
C TYR A 65 -8.10 -13.91 3.04
N HIS A 66 -8.70 -12.72 3.01
CA HIS A 66 -8.11 -11.46 2.58
C HIS A 66 -8.28 -10.45 3.71
N PHE A 67 -7.32 -9.54 3.84
CA PHE A 67 -7.36 -8.51 4.88
C PHE A 67 -7.15 -7.16 4.22
N GLY A 68 -8.01 -6.18 4.52
CA GLY A 68 -7.93 -4.84 3.91
C GLY A 68 -6.57 -4.17 4.13
N ILE A 69 -5.92 -4.44 5.28
CA ILE A 69 -4.56 -3.95 5.57
C ILE A 69 -3.48 -4.54 4.65
N ASN A 70 -3.75 -5.67 3.98
CA ASN A 70 -2.86 -6.29 3.00
C ASN A 70 -3.18 -5.79 1.58
N GLU A 71 -4.47 -5.71 1.24
CA GLU A 71 -4.90 -5.29 -0.11
C GLU A 71 -4.68 -3.80 -0.36
N GLY A 72 -4.85 -2.96 0.67
CA GLY A 72 -4.64 -1.51 0.57
C GLY A 72 -3.23 -1.16 0.07
N PRO A 73 -2.17 -1.59 0.78
CA PRO A 73 -0.79 -1.40 0.33
C PRO A 73 -0.52 -2.00 -1.05
N THR A 74 -1.09 -3.16 -1.36
CA THR A 74 -0.94 -3.80 -2.68
C THR A 74 -1.37 -2.86 -3.80
N VAL A 75 -2.60 -2.32 -3.72
CA VAL A 75 -3.14 -1.42 -4.75
C VAL A 75 -2.39 -0.08 -4.78
N VAL A 76 -2.16 0.52 -3.61
CA VAL A 76 -1.47 1.82 -3.49
C VAL A 76 -0.06 1.75 -4.09
N MET A 77 0.67 0.66 -3.83
CA MET A 77 2.05 0.53 -4.30
C MET A 77 2.13 0.11 -5.76
N ILE A 78 1.16 -0.63 -6.31
CA ILE A 78 1.05 -0.81 -7.77
C ILE A 78 0.88 0.55 -8.44
N GLU A 79 -0.03 1.40 -7.95
CA GLU A 79 -0.27 2.69 -8.60
C GLU A 79 0.90 3.66 -8.41
N ASN A 80 1.56 3.65 -7.25
CA ASN A 80 2.80 4.40 -7.06
C ASN A 80 3.92 3.96 -8.00
N HIS A 81 4.05 2.66 -8.27
CA HIS A 81 5.02 2.16 -9.25
C HIS A 81 4.68 2.63 -10.68
N ARG A 82 3.39 2.61 -11.05
CA ARG A 82 2.95 2.94 -12.42
C ARG A 82 3.03 4.43 -12.74
N SER A 83 2.62 5.29 -11.81
CA SER A 83 2.43 6.72 -12.06
C SER A 83 2.92 7.63 -10.93
N GLY A 84 3.19 7.05 -9.75
CA GLY A 84 3.46 7.83 -8.54
C GLY A 84 2.24 8.58 -8.00
N MET A 85 1.02 8.29 -8.44
CA MET A 85 -0.18 9.09 -8.14
C MET A 85 -0.35 9.37 -6.64
N ILE A 86 -0.27 8.35 -5.78
CA ILE A 86 -0.50 8.54 -4.34
C ILE A 86 0.64 9.32 -3.69
N TRP A 87 1.89 9.06 -4.09
CA TRP A 87 3.03 9.86 -3.67
C TRP A 87 2.92 11.31 -4.10
N ASN A 88 2.47 11.59 -5.32
CA ASN A 88 2.26 12.94 -5.82
C ASN A 88 1.11 13.64 -5.08
N LEU A 89 0.01 12.92 -4.80
CA LEU A 89 -1.09 13.43 -3.98
C LEU A 89 -0.60 13.82 -2.58
N MET A 90 0.17 12.94 -1.92
CA MET A 90 0.74 13.23 -0.60
C MET A 90 1.75 14.38 -0.64
N ARG A 91 2.51 14.52 -1.74
CA ARG A 91 3.48 15.60 -1.94
C ARG A 91 2.81 16.96 -2.01
N ASN A 92 1.58 17.00 -2.51
CA ASN A 92 0.77 18.21 -2.60
C ASN A 92 -0.05 18.48 -1.32
N CYS A 93 0.05 17.64 -0.30
CA CYS A 93 -0.62 17.84 0.98
C CYS A 93 0.23 18.74 1.89
N ALA A 94 -0.10 20.03 1.93
CA ALA A 94 0.65 21.03 2.71
C ALA A 94 0.81 20.66 4.20
N PRO A 95 -0.22 20.17 4.92
CA PRO A 95 -0.04 19.74 6.31
C PRO A 95 0.98 18.62 6.49
N LEU A 96 1.01 17.64 5.57
CA LEU A 96 1.94 16.52 5.62
C LEU A 96 3.37 16.99 5.37
N VAL A 97 3.58 17.80 4.32
CA VAL A 97 4.91 18.36 3.99
C VAL A 97 5.44 19.22 5.15
N SER A 98 4.58 20.08 5.70
CA SER A 98 4.90 20.92 6.84
C SER A 98 5.26 20.08 8.07
N GLY A 99 4.48 19.05 8.38
CA GLY A 99 4.75 18.12 9.48
C GLY A 99 6.11 17.42 9.33
N LEU A 100 6.44 16.92 8.14
CA LEU A 100 7.73 16.28 7.88
C LEU A 100 8.91 17.25 8.05
N ARG A 101 8.77 18.50 7.58
CA ARG A 101 9.79 19.54 7.75
C ARG A 101 10.00 19.91 9.23
N HIS A 102 8.92 20.07 9.98
CA HIS A 102 9.00 20.32 11.42
C HIS A 102 9.63 19.15 12.18
N ALA A 103 9.47 17.92 11.69
CA ALA A 103 10.15 16.74 12.21
C ALA A 103 11.62 16.59 11.76
N GLY A 104 12.15 17.53 10.96
CA GLY A 104 13.55 17.57 10.53
C GLY A 104 13.88 16.73 9.28
N PHE A 105 12.87 16.20 8.57
CA PHE A 105 13.11 15.51 7.30
C PHE A 105 13.49 16.51 6.19
N VAL A 106 14.49 16.16 5.38
CA VAL A 106 15.02 16.98 4.27
C VAL A 106 15.36 16.14 3.05
N GLY A 107 15.46 16.78 1.87
CA GLY A 107 15.94 16.16 0.64
C GLY A 107 14.99 15.13 0.01
N GLY A 108 15.47 14.48 -1.05
CA GLY A 108 14.75 13.42 -1.77
C GLY A 108 13.32 13.83 -2.15
N TRP A 109 12.33 13.08 -1.66
CA TRP A 109 10.92 13.32 -1.93
C TRP A 109 10.42 14.72 -1.49
N LEU A 110 11.07 15.35 -0.51
CA LEU A 110 10.76 16.71 -0.05
C LEU A 110 11.59 17.80 -0.72
N GLY A 111 12.71 17.46 -1.35
CA GLY A 111 13.75 18.41 -1.76
C GLY A 111 13.28 19.41 -2.82
N ASP A 112 12.42 18.95 -3.74
CA ASP A 112 11.96 19.76 -4.87
C ASP A 112 10.67 20.54 -4.56
N ILE A 113 10.10 20.39 -3.37
CA ILE A 113 8.88 21.11 -2.98
C ILE A 113 9.31 22.50 -2.48
N PRO A 114 8.83 23.60 -3.07
CA PRO A 114 9.13 24.94 -2.55
C PRO A 114 8.74 25.11 -1.07
N HIS A 115 9.46 25.98 -0.35
CA HIS A 115 9.21 26.22 1.08
C HIS A 115 7.87 26.93 1.33
N ASP A 116 7.43 27.76 0.40
CA ASP A 116 6.23 28.58 0.43
C ASP A 116 4.92 27.78 0.29
N VAL A 117 4.91 26.68 -0.48
CA VAL A 117 3.75 25.77 -0.62
C VAL A 117 3.38 25.07 0.70
N ALA A 118 4.36 24.82 1.57
CA ALA A 118 4.13 24.17 2.88
C ALA A 118 3.59 25.14 3.96
N SER A 119 3.58 26.44 3.67
CA SER A 119 3.09 27.50 4.55
C SER A 119 1.71 28.04 4.16
N ALA A 120 1.09 27.50 3.09
CA ALA A 120 -0.29 27.84 2.79
C ALA A 120 -1.17 27.45 4.00
N PRO A 121 -1.86 28.42 4.63
CA PRO A 121 -2.65 28.13 5.82
C PRO A 121 -3.71 27.09 5.45
N LEU A 122 -3.98 26.16 6.38
CA LEU A 122 -5.22 25.40 6.37
C LEU A 122 -6.34 26.42 6.25
N GLN A 123 -6.92 26.57 5.06
CA GLN A 123 -8.20 27.24 4.94
C GLN A 123 -9.14 26.37 5.76
N ALA A 124 -9.49 26.85 6.95
CA ALA A 124 -10.55 26.23 7.73
C ALA A 124 -11.75 26.13 6.80
N LEU A 125 -12.27 24.91 6.63
CA LEU A 125 -13.58 24.75 6.01
C LEU A 125 -14.52 25.74 6.71
N PRO A 126 -15.31 26.55 5.98
CA PRO A 126 -16.22 27.49 6.61
C PRO A 126 -17.08 26.70 7.60
N VAL A 127 -16.93 26.99 8.89
CA VAL A 127 -17.88 26.50 9.89
C VAL A 127 -19.17 27.28 9.60
N PRO A 128 -20.26 26.62 9.19
CA PRO A 128 -21.51 27.32 8.96
C PRO A 128 -21.91 28.01 10.28
N PRO A 129 -22.46 29.25 10.23
CA PRO A 129 -22.74 30.06 11.41
C PRO A 129 -23.78 29.44 12.36
N ASP A 130 -24.43 28.35 11.96
CA ASP A 130 -25.45 27.64 12.72
C ASP A 130 -24.94 26.41 13.49
N GLY A 131 -23.65 26.06 13.37
CA GLY A 131 -23.08 24.90 14.06
C GLY A 131 -23.58 23.54 13.56
N SER A 132 -24.23 23.49 12.39
CA SER A 132 -24.61 22.23 11.79
C SER A 132 -23.37 21.51 11.24
N MET A 133 -23.11 20.29 11.72
CA MET A 133 -22.15 19.40 11.09
C MET A 133 -22.75 18.98 9.75
N GLY A 134 -22.29 19.60 8.66
CA GLY A 134 -22.72 19.24 7.32
C GLY A 134 -22.57 17.74 7.10
N GLU A 135 -23.67 17.07 6.77
CA GLU A 135 -23.61 15.70 6.27
C GLU A 135 -22.74 15.69 5.01
N ALA A 136 -21.66 14.92 5.07
CA ALA A 136 -20.83 14.67 3.91
C ALA A 136 -21.64 13.88 2.85
N PRO A 137 -21.44 14.14 1.55
CA PRO A 137 -22.16 13.44 0.48
C PRO A 137 -21.87 11.94 0.41
#